data_AF-A0A251XPV6-F1
#
_entry.id   AF-A0A251XPV6-F1
#
_cell.length_a   1.000
_cell.length_b   1.000
_cell.length_c   1.000
_cell.angle_alpha   90.00
_cell.angle_beta   90.00
_cell.angle_gamma   90.00
#
_symmetry.space_group_name_H-M   'P 1'
#
loop_
_entity.id
_entity.type
_entity.pdbx_description
1 polymer ?
#
loop_
_entity_poly.entity_id
_entity_poly.type
_entity_poly.pdbx_seq_one_letter_code
_entity_poly.pdbx_strand_id
1 'polypeptide(L)'
;MAFSGRVHTIHYADGRYLTGDDIARAVVDCAQALAREGRAADAVRVPVRLPDGGAGEVEILIGPASQIVVEPADAADSVGEELRDPDAVARIRALTISARQSQPGTRVTADHQDGTAVPGLEDLD
;
A
#
# COMPACT_ATOMS: atom_id res chain seq x y z
N MET A 1 -10.79 11.57 16.57
CA MET A 1 -10.37 12.28 15.33
C MET A 1 -11.59 12.39 14.44
N ALA A 2 -11.88 13.57 13.91
CA ALA A 2 -13.10 13.83 13.15
C ALA A 2 -12.98 13.28 11.72
N PHE A 3 -14.00 12.53 11.32
CA PHE A 3 -14.14 11.85 10.03
C PHE A 3 -14.41 12.88 8.94
N SER A 4 -13.54 12.98 7.94
CA SER A 4 -13.62 14.10 7.01
C SER A 4 -14.67 13.93 5.90
N GLY A 5 -15.28 12.76 5.72
CA GLY A 5 -16.22 12.57 4.61
C GLY A 5 -15.55 12.61 3.24
N ARG A 6 -14.22 12.44 3.17
CA ARG A 6 -13.41 12.77 1.99
C ARG A 6 -13.03 11.52 1.23
N VAL A 7 -13.16 11.60 -0.08
CA VAL A 7 -12.68 10.58 -1.00
C VAL A 7 -11.20 10.81 -1.26
N HIS A 8 -10.44 9.71 -1.29
CA HIS A 8 -9.01 9.71 -1.54
C HIS A 8 -8.65 8.79 -2.69
N THR A 9 -7.61 9.17 -3.41
CA THR A 9 -6.95 8.33 -4.41
C THR A 9 -5.71 7.69 -3.79
N ILE A 10 -5.63 6.36 -3.84
CA ILE A 10 -4.42 5.60 -3.56
C ILE A 10 -3.73 5.30 -4.89
N HIS A 11 -2.47 5.72 -5.00
CA HIS A 11 -1.57 5.33 -6.09
C HIS A 11 -0.64 4.23 -5.62
N TYR A 12 -0.60 3.14 -6.38
CA TYR A 12 0.29 2.01 -6.14
C TYR A 12 0.77 1.44 -7.47
N ALA A 13 2.08 1.48 -7.70
CA ALA A 13 2.67 1.19 -9.01
C ALA A 13 1.99 2.03 -10.12
N ASP A 14 1.44 1.38 -11.14
CA ASP A 14 0.68 2.04 -12.23
C ASP A 14 -0.84 2.14 -11.92
N GLY A 15 -1.26 1.65 -10.75
CA GLY A 15 -2.66 1.57 -10.36
C GLY A 15 -3.13 2.81 -9.60
N ARG A 16 -4.38 3.21 -9.87
CA ARG A 16 -5.11 4.27 -9.18
C ARG A 16 -6.41 3.71 -8.59
N TYR A 17 -6.61 3.88 -7.29
CA TYR A 17 -7.75 3.34 -6.57
C TYR A 17 -8.46 4.40 -5.74
N LEU A 18 -9.76 4.53 -5.91
CA LEU A 18 -10.57 5.52 -5.20
C LEU A 18 -11.20 4.88 -3.95
N THR A 19 -11.05 5.49 -2.78
CA THR A 19 -11.60 4.96 -1.52
C THR A 19 -11.94 6.07 -0.52
N GLY A 20 -12.44 5.73 0.66
CA GLY A 20 -12.71 6.68 1.74
C GLY A 20 -11.49 7.05 2.57
N ASP A 21 -11.60 8.13 3.33
CA ASP A 21 -10.53 8.70 4.17
C ASP A 21 -9.97 7.67 5.16
N ASP A 22 -10.84 7.01 5.90
CA ASP A 22 -10.44 6.04 6.93
C ASP A 22 -9.72 4.82 6.34
N ILE A 23 -10.18 4.36 5.18
CA ILE A 23 -9.59 3.23 4.48
C ILE A 23 -8.21 3.61 3.94
N ALA A 24 -8.10 4.75 3.26
CA ALA A 24 -6.84 5.24 2.72
C ALA A 24 -5.81 5.47 3.83
N ARG A 25 -6.23 6.02 4.96
CA ARG A 25 -5.37 6.19 6.13
C ARG A 25 -4.92 4.86 6.72
N ALA A 26 -5.81 3.88 6.83
CA ALA A 26 -5.46 2.56 7.33
C ALA A 26 -4.39 1.88 6.45
N VAL A 27 -4.45 2.05 5.13
CA VAL A 27 -3.45 1.53 4.19
C VAL A 27 -2.07 2.14 4.44
N VAL A 28 -1.98 3.47 4.59
CA VAL A 28 -0.71 4.15 4.89
C VAL A 28 -0.15 3.74 6.24
N ASP A 29 -1.00 3.65 7.26
CA ASP A 29 -0.59 3.21 8.61
C ASP A 29 -0.07 1.77 8.60
N CYS A 30 -0.67 0.89 7.78
CA CYS A 30 -0.21 -0.48 7.56
C CYS A 30 1.17 -0.52 6.91
N ALA A 31 1.36 0.21 5.80
CA ALA A 31 2.64 0.31 5.10
C ALA A 31 3.76 0.81 6.04
N GLN A 32 3.47 1.84 6.84
CA GLN A 32 4.41 2.39 7.79
C GLN A 32 4.83 1.37 8.86
N ALA A 33 3.89 0.57 9.39
CA ALA A 33 4.21 -0.44 10.38
C ALA A 33 5.07 -1.57 9.80
N LEU A 34 4.71 -2.08 8.62
CA LEU A 34 5.50 -3.10 7.92
C LEU A 34 6.95 -2.64 7.68
N ALA A 35 7.12 -1.38 7.27
CA ALA A 35 8.45 -0.78 7.10
C ALA A 35 9.21 -0.65 8.43
N ARG A 36 8.57 -0.16 9.49
CA ARG A 36 9.19 0.01 10.82
C ARG A 36 9.64 -1.32 11.44
N GLU A 37 8.88 -2.38 11.20
CA GLU A 37 9.12 -3.70 11.78
C GLU A 37 10.03 -4.58 10.90
N GLY A 38 10.49 -4.08 9.75
CA GLY A 38 11.35 -4.82 8.82
C GLY A 38 10.68 -6.10 8.30
N ARG A 39 9.35 -6.08 8.17
CA ARG A 39 8.54 -7.24 7.75
C ARG A 39 8.63 -7.45 6.25
N ALA A 40 8.44 -8.70 5.81
CA ALA A 40 8.18 -9.00 4.41
C ALA A 40 6.87 -8.34 3.94
N ALA A 41 6.67 -8.28 2.63
CA ALA A 41 5.43 -7.76 2.06
C ALA A 41 4.22 -8.62 2.46
N ASP A 42 3.06 -7.98 2.60
CA ASP A 42 1.79 -8.63 2.92
C ASP A 42 0.66 -8.12 2.03
N ALA A 43 -0.33 -8.96 1.77
CA ALA A 43 -1.46 -8.65 0.91
C ALA A 43 -2.57 -7.96 1.72
N VAL A 44 -2.96 -6.76 1.30
CA VAL A 44 -3.96 -5.94 1.95
C VAL A 44 -5.16 -5.77 1.03
N ARG A 45 -6.33 -6.20 1.52
CA ARG A 45 -7.59 -6.02 0.81
C ARG A 45 -8.19 -4.66 1.13
N VAL A 46 -8.45 -3.88 0.10
CA VAL A 46 -8.87 -2.49 0.17
C VAL A 46 -10.18 -2.32 -0.58
N PRO A 47 -11.26 -1.91 0.11
CA PRO A 47 -12.49 -1.52 -0.57
C PRO A 47 -12.26 -0.28 -1.43
N VAL A 48 -12.73 -0.32 -2.67
CA VAL A 48 -12.57 0.77 -3.64
C VAL A 48 -13.87 1.08 -4.35
N ARG A 49 -13.98 2.29 -4.88
CA ARG A 49 -15.01 2.64 -5.86
C ARG A 49 -14.57 2.16 -7.23
N LEU A 50 -15.48 1.44 -7.90
CA LEU A 50 -15.32 1.00 -9.27
C LEU A 50 -15.75 2.11 -10.25
N PRO A 51 -15.34 2.05 -11.53
CA PRO A 51 -15.68 3.07 -12.53
C PRO A 51 -17.19 3.25 -12.78
N ASP A 52 -17.99 2.23 -12.46
CA ASP A 52 -19.45 2.26 -12.53
C ASP A 52 -20.12 2.91 -11.31
N GLY A 53 -19.32 3.40 -10.35
CA GLY A 53 -19.77 3.96 -9.07
C GLY A 53 -20.05 2.91 -7.99
N GLY A 54 -19.95 1.62 -8.33
CA GLY A 54 -20.11 0.51 -7.40
C GLY A 54 -18.99 0.45 -6.36
N ALA A 55 -19.20 -0.34 -5.32
CA ALA A 55 -18.14 -0.74 -4.40
C ALA A 55 -17.54 -2.07 -4.86
N GLY A 56 -16.21 -2.16 -4.86
CA GLY A 56 -15.45 -3.38 -5.11
C GLY A 56 -14.34 -3.55 -4.07
N GLU A 57 -13.51 -4.57 -4.24
CA GLU A 57 -12.34 -4.83 -3.41
C GLU A 57 -11.14 -5.09 -4.32
N VAL A 58 -10.00 -4.52 -3.96
CA VAL A 58 -8.70 -4.81 -4.60
C VAL A 58 -7.74 -5.36 -3.57
N GLU A 59 -6.82 -6.20 -4.00
CA GLU A 59 -5.77 -6.74 -3.14
C GLU A 59 -4.43 -6.11 -3.54
N ILE A 60 -3.83 -5.37 -2.60
CA ILE A 60 -2.59 -4.61 -2.81
C ILE A 60 -1.48 -5.27 -1.99
N LEU A 61 -0.35 -5.59 -2.63
CA LEU A 61 0.82 -6.12 -1.93
C LEU A 61 1.65 -4.98 -1.33
N ILE A 62 1.67 -4.84 -0.01
CA ILE A 62 2.38 -3.76 0.67
C ILE A 62 3.63 -4.30 1.34
N GLY A 63 4.79 -3.73 1.03
CA GLY A 63 6.06 -4.04 1.67
C GLY A 63 6.86 -2.79 2.05
N PRO A 64 8.04 -2.95 2.68
CA PRO A 64 8.84 -1.83 3.21
C PRO A 64 9.27 -0.79 2.17
N ALA A 65 9.40 -1.21 0.91
CA ALA A 65 9.80 -0.36 -0.21
C ALA A 65 8.61 0.05 -1.10
N SER A 66 7.37 -0.27 -0.71
CA SER A 66 6.20 0.10 -1.50
C SER A 66 6.05 1.63 -1.55
N GLN A 67 6.05 2.18 -2.76
CA GLN A 67 5.71 3.57 -3.01
C GLN A 67 4.18 3.68 -3.05
N ILE A 68 3.61 4.12 -1.93
CA ILE A 68 2.18 4.40 -1.81
C ILE A 68 2.01 5.90 -1.64
N VAL A 69 1.18 6.50 -2.49
CA VAL A 69 0.78 7.90 -2.37
C VAL A 69 -0.73 7.94 -2.15
N VAL A 70 -1.16 8.71 -1.16
CA VAL A 70 -2.56 8.99 -0.92
C VAL A 70 -2.79 10.48 -1.03
N GLU A 71 -3.71 10.86 -1.91
CA GLU A 71 -4.10 12.27 -2.10
C GLU A 71 -5.62 12.41 -2.07
N PRO A 72 -6.15 13.58 -1.71
CA PRO A 72 -7.56 13.87 -1.88
C PRO A 72 -7.97 13.65 -3.34
N ALA A 73 -9.11 13.00 -3.57
CA ALA A 73 -9.62 12.84 -4.92
C ALA A 73 -10.05 14.19 -5.50
N ASP A 74 -9.84 14.37 -6.80
CA ASP A 74 -10.34 15.53 -7.52
C ASP A 74 -11.87 15.58 -7.47
N ALA A 75 -12.44 16.79 -7.60
CA ALA A 75 -13.88 17.00 -7.60
C ALA A 75 -14.59 16.22 -8.73
N ALA A 76 -13.90 15.95 -9.84
CA ALA A 76 -14.42 15.18 -10.97
C ALA A 76 -14.50 13.67 -10.68
N ASP A 77 -13.61 13.15 -9.83
CA ASP A 77 -13.57 11.73 -9.44
C ASP A 77 -14.39 11.46 -8.17
N SER A 78 -14.69 12.51 -7.40
CA SER A 78 -15.50 12.46 -6.17
C SER A 78 -17.00 12.39 -6.45
N VAL A 79 -17.43 11.51 -7.36
CA VAL A 79 -18.84 11.32 -7.70
C VAL A 79 -19.47 10.33 -6.73
N GLY A 80 -20.17 10.85 -5.72
CA GLY A 80 -20.95 10.05 -4.78
C GLY A 80 -20.49 10.16 -3.32
N GLU A 81 -21.10 9.37 -2.45
CA GLU A 81 -20.74 9.32 -1.04
C GLU A 81 -19.39 8.61 -0.83
N GLU A 82 -18.63 9.07 0.16
CA GLU A 82 -17.43 8.41 0.66
C GLU A 82 -17.65 6.90 0.86
N LEU A 83 -16.70 6.08 0.41
CA LEU A 83 -16.73 4.65 0.68
C LEU A 83 -16.31 4.39 2.13
N ARG A 84 -17.27 4.02 2.98
CA ARG A 84 -17.03 3.67 4.38
C ARG A 84 -17.16 2.17 4.58
N ASP A 85 -16.11 1.58 5.12
CA ASP A 85 -16.08 0.17 5.53
C ASP A 85 -15.28 0.05 6.83
N PRO A 86 -15.93 0.20 8.00
CA PRO A 86 -15.25 0.14 9.28
C PRO A 86 -14.65 -1.24 9.56
N ASP A 87 -15.23 -2.30 9.01
CA ASP A 87 -14.73 -3.66 9.16
C ASP A 87 -13.44 -3.85 8.35
N ALA A 88 -13.36 -3.33 7.13
CA ALA A 88 -12.12 -3.31 6.36
C ALA A 88 -11.04 -2.48 7.07
N VAL A 89 -11.37 -1.30 7.62
CA VAL A 89 -10.43 -0.49 8.41
C VAL A 89 -9.88 -1.28 9.59
N ALA A 90 -10.74 -1.99 10.32
CA ALA A 90 -10.32 -2.84 11.44
C ALA A 90 -9.43 -4.00 10.97
N ARG A 91 -9.76 -4.67 9.86
CA ARG A 91 -8.95 -5.74 9.26
C ARG A 91 -7.55 -5.24 8.88
N ILE A 92 -7.46 -4.12 8.16
CA ILE A 92 -6.18 -3.53 7.74
C ILE A 92 -5.32 -3.17 8.95
N ARG A 93 -5.92 -2.58 10.00
CA ARG A 93 -5.21 -2.27 11.25
C ARG A 93 -4.79 -3.52 12.02
N ALA A 94 -5.53 -4.63 11.92
CA ALA A 94 -5.13 -5.88 12.56
C ALA A 94 -3.86 -6.46 11.92
N LEU A 95 -3.68 -6.31 10.60
CA LEU A 95 -2.42 -6.66 9.91
C LEU A 95 -1.24 -5.87 10.50
N THR A 96 -1.43 -4.55 10.70
CA THR A 96 -0.46 -3.67 11.37
C THR A 96 -0.08 -4.15 12.77
N ILE A 97 -1.03 -4.67 13.55
CA ILE A 97 -0.77 -5.17 14.91
C ILE A 97 -0.08 -6.53 14.88
N SER A 98 -0.51 -7.43 14.00
CA SER A 98 0.14 -8.73 13.79
C SER A 98 1.60 -8.53 13.38
N ALA A 99 1.86 -7.56 12.51
CA ALA A 99 3.19 -7.14 12.08
C ALA A 99 4.11 -6.70 13.26
N ARG A 100 3.55 -6.24 14.37
CA ARG A 100 4.35 -5.86 15.55
C ARG A 100 4.81 -7.04 16.40
N GLN A 101 4.04 -8.12 16.43
CA GLN A 101 4.15 -9.14 17.47
C GLN A 101 5.05 -10.33 17.11
N SER A 102 5.17 -10.65 15.82
CA SER A 102 6.02 -11.73 15.30
C SER A 102 7.41 -11.22 14.87
N GLN A 103 8.45 -11.44 15.68
CA GLN A 103 9.85 -11.51 15.20
C GLN A 103 10.54 -12.70 15.89
N PRO A 104 11.43 -13.45 15.21
CA PRO A 104 12.52 -12.93 14.37
C PRO A 104 12.54 -13.50 12.93
N GLY A 105 12.72 -12.65 11.93
CA GLY A 105 12.91 -13.08 10.53
C GLY A 105 13.86 -12.14 9.82
N THR A 106 14.99 -12.70 9.38
CA THR A 106 16.11 -12.14 8.61
C THR A 106 16.05 -10.66 8.23
N ARG A 107 16.94 -9.89 8.85
CA ARG A 107 17.35 -8.56 8.40
C ARG A 107 17.98 -8.68 7.00
N VAL A 108 17.26 -8.26 5.96
CA VAL A 108 17.85 -8.07 4.63
C VAL A 108 18.56 -6.73 4.66
N THR A 109 19.89 -6.74 4.77
CA THR A 109 20.70 -5.56 4.47
C THR A 109 20.76 -5.41 2.95
N ALA A 110 20.36 -4.26 2.43
CA ALA A 110 20.68 -3.89 1.06
C ALA A 110 22.20 -3.72 0.99
N ASP A 111 22.91 -4.78 0.61
CA ASP A 111 24.33 -4.70 0.32
C ASP A 111 24.50 -3.77 -0.89
N HIS A 112 25.43 -2.84 -0.78
CA HIS A 112 25.82 -1.96 -1.87
C HIS A 112 26.24 -2.85 -3.04
N GLN A 113 25.49 -2.85 -4.14
CA GLN A 113 25.92 -3.53 -5.35
C GLN A 113 27.12 -2.76 -5.92
N ASP A 114 28.31 -3.06 -5.40
CA ASP A 114 29.56 -2.72 -6.06
C ASP A 114 29.54 -3.44 -7.41
N GLY A 115 29.49 -2.65 -8.48
CA GLY A 115 29.45 -3.12 -9.85
C GLY A 115 30.65 -4.01 -10.16
N THR A 116 30.48 -5.31 -9.97
CA THR A 116 31.42 -6.30 -10.49
C THR A 116 31.26 -6.29 -11.99
N ALA A 117 32.27 -5.70 -12.65
CA ALA A 117 32.42 -5.75 -14.09
C ALA A 117 32.20 -7.19 -14.58
N VAL A 118 31.29 -7.36 -15.53
CA VAL A 118 31.10 -8.62 -16.26
C VAL A 118 32.42 -8.99 -16.94
N PRO A 119 33.10 -10.09 -16.56
CA PRO A 119 34.25 -10.57 -17.29
C PRO A 119 33.76 -11.42 -18.47
N GLY A 120 34.20 -11.10 -19.68
CA GLY A 120 34.07 -12.00 -20.84
C GLY A 120 33.21 -11.50 -22.00
N LEU A 121 33.48 -10.29 -22.51
CA LEU A 121 33.13 -9.91 -23.89
C LEU A 121 34.38 -9.67 -24.75
N GLU A 122 35.44 -10.41 -24.43
CA GLU A 122 36.63 -10.53 -25.25
C GLU A 122 36.46 -11.84 -26.05
N ASP A 123 36.67 -11.77 -27.36
CA ASP A 123 36.47 -12.82 -28.39
C ASP A 123 35.05 -12.96 -28.98
N LEU A 124 34.67 -11.95 -29.76
CA LEU A 124 33.95 -12.18 -31.02
C LEU A 124 34.68 -11.41 -32.13
N ASP A 125 35.55 -12.14 -32.84
CA ASP A 125 36.15 -11.78 -34.14
C ASP A 125 35.07 -11.59 -35.22
#